data_AF-A0AAN9A7Z4-F1
#
_entry.id   AF-A0AAN9A7Z4-F1
#
_cell.length_a   1.000
_cell.length_b   1.000
_cell.length_c   1.000
_cell.angle_alpha   90.00
_cell.angle_beta   90.00
_cell.angle_gamma   90.00
#
_symmetry.space_group_name_H-M   'P 1'
#
loop_
_entity.id
_entity.type
_entity.pdbx_description
1 polymer ?
#
loop_
_entity_poly.entity_id
_entity_poly.type
_entity_poly.pdbx_seq_one_letter_code
_entity_poly.pdbx_strand_id
1 'polypeptide(L)'
;SAVWSSKGNLLLFVTQEEPLIFSISFIQGEGVGGAQVASQVADLSKREISVGADESVLVGGPVMQLAWDPRSKRLAVIFRDTEFIVLLHTNTQPSLHLAPGGFIRGEPGHVPVTVGFHQNLSTGAVLSVVWSNGQIQHVPMRYASREIIDSSLNITSSVMSIKPHVNPNLSFSSTSVKPSLSYRASSPTSPITAALFTSPQ
;
A
#
# COMPACT_ATOMS: atom_id res chain seq x y z
N SER A 1 6.69 -16.81 -2.79
CA SER A 1 7.34 -15.72 -2.03
C SER A 1 6.97 -15.85 -0.56
N ALA A 2 7.83 -15.45 0.37
CA ALA A 2 7.54 -15.46 1.80
C ALA A 2 8.21 -14.28 2.53
N VAL A 3 7.59 -13.77 3.59
CA VAL A 3 8.08 -12.64 4.39
C VAL A 3 7.77 -12.84 5.87
N TRP A 4 8.74 -12.56 6.73
CA TRP A 4 8.60 -12.60 8.18
C TRP A 4 8.03 -11.30 8.73
N SER A 5 7.24 -11.39 9.80
CA SER A 5 6.89 -10.22 10.60
C SER A 5 8.12 -9.67 11.31
N SER A 6 8.05 -8.39 11.69
CA SER A 6 9.10 -7.69 12.42
C SER A 6 9.46 -8.34 13.76
N LYS A 7 8.52 -9.05 14.38
CA LYS A 7 8.73 -9.79 15.64
C LYS A 7 9.17 -11.24 15.43
N GLY A 8 9.28 -11.71 14.19
CA GLY A 8 9.70 -13.07 13.84
C GLY A 8 8.68 -14.17 14.23
N ASN A 9 7.47 -13.79 14.64
CA ASN A 9 6.46 -14.73 15.14
C ASN A 9 5.35 -15.03 14.13
N LEU A 10 5.37 -14.40 12.95
CA LEU A 10 4.42 -14.64 11.87
C LEU A 10 5.18 -14.73 10.55
N LEU A 11 4.87 -15.74 9.75
CA LEU A 11 5.33 -15.86 8.37
C LEU A 11 4.13 -15.71 7.45
N LEU A 12 4.20 -14.76 6.52
CA LEU A 12 3.27 -14.69 5.38
C LEU A 12 3.91 -15.32 4.16
N PHE A 13 3.16 -16.10 3.41
CA PHE A 13 3.66 -16.69 2.17
C PHE A 13 2.54 -16.89 1.16
N VAL A 14 2.97 -17.11 -0.08
CA VAL A 14 2.12 -17.44 -1.24
C VAL A 14 2.72 -18.66 -1.93
N THR A 15 1.87 -19.52 -2.48
CA THR A 15 2.27 -20.67 -3.31
C THR A 15 2.38 -20.24 -4.78
N GLN A 16 2.84 -21.15 -5.65
CA GLN A 16 2.90 -20.87 -7.09
C GLN A 16 1.56 -21.06 -7.80
N GLU A 17 0.69 -21.91 -7.23
CA GLU A 17 -0.54 -22.37 -7.88
C GLU A 17 -1.73 -21.48 -7.58
N GLU A 18 -1.80 -20.91 -6.37
CA GLU A 18 -2.97 -20.19 -5.89
C GLU A 18 -2.63 -18.72 -5.59
N PRO A 19 -3.50 -17.76 -5.97
CA PRO A 19 -3.33 -16.35 -5.67
C PRO A 19 -3.78 -16.04 -4.23
N LEU A 20 -3.38 -16.86 -3.26
CA LEU A 20 -3.80 -16.79 -1.86
C LEU A 20 -2.62 -16.46 -0.97
N ILE A 21 -2.82 -15.53 -0.01
CA ILE A 21 -1.84 -15.32 1.06
C ILE A 21 -2.19 -16.26 2.21
N PHE A 22 -1.20 -16.98 2.68
CA PHE A 22 -1.27 -17.83 3.86
C PHE A 22 -0.41 -17.25 4.98
N SER A 23 -0.77 -17.59 6.22
CA SER A 23 -0.01 -17.24 7.42
C SER A 23 0.30 -18.47 8.27
N ILE A 24 1.48 -18.47 8.90
CA ILE A 24 1.85 -19.40 9.98
C ILE A 24 2.29 -18.56 11.17
N SER A 25 1.70 -18.84 12.34
CA SER A 25 2.06 -18.22 13.61
C SER A 25 3.02 -19.11 14.38
N PHE A 26 4.05 -18.53 14.98
CA PHE A 26 5.03 -19.21 15.81
C PHE A 26 4.87 -18.77 17.26
N ILE A 27 4.76 -19.73 18.18
CA ILE A 27 4.73 -19.46 19.61
C ILE A 27 6.18 -19.25 20.06
N GLN A 28 6.45 -18.17 20.80
CA GLN A 28 7.78 -17.96 21.38
C GLN A 28 7.97 -18.95 22.55
N GLY A 29 8.88 -19.92 22.40
CA GLY A 29 9.21 -20.98 23.37
C GLY A 29 10.28 -21.93 22.84
N GLU A 30 10.79 -22.85 23.66
CA GLU A 30 11.84 -23.81 23.26
C GLU A 30 11.34 -24.80 22.20
N GLY A 31 11.63 -24.50 20.93
CA GLY A 31 11.37 -25.36 19.78
C GLY A 31 10.53 -24.69 18.68
N VAL A 32 10.43 -25.35 17.53
CA VAL A 32 9.60 -24.93 16.39
C VAL A 32 8.12 -25.26 16.69
N GLY A 33 7.60 -24.74 17.80
CA GLY A 33 6.21 -24.88 18.22
C GLY A 33 5.34 -23.80 17.58
N GLY A 34 5.09 -23.91 16.28
CA GLY A 34 4.17 -23.05 15.55
C GLY A 34 2.81 -23.69 15.29
N ALA A 35 1.91 -22.93 14.67
CA ALA A 35 0.67 -23.45 14.12
C ALA A 35 0.99 -24.64 13.20
N GLN A 36 0.35 -25.78 13.42
CA GLN A 36 0.58 -26.99 12.63
C GLN A 36 0.07 -26.88 11.19
N VAL A 37 -0.76 -25.87 10.91
CA VAL A 37 -1.42 -25.66 9.63
C VAL A 37 -1.33 -24.19 9.25
N ALA A 38 -1.10 -23.91 7.97
CA ALA A 38 -1.16 -22.57 7.43
C ALA A 38 -2.62 -22.11 7.28
N SER A 39 -2.94 -20.89 7.69
CA SER A 39 -4.26 -20.30 7.51
C SER A 39 -4.27 -19.35 6.32
N GLN A 40 -5.25 -19.48 5.43
CA GLN A 40 -5.49 -18.48 4.38
C GLN A 40 -5.95 -17.16 5.01
N VAL A 41 -5.33 -16.05 4.63
CA VAL A 41 -5.59 -14.72 5.20
C VAL A 41 -5.97 -13.66 4.17
N ALA A 42 -5.74 -13.90 2.88
CA ALA A 42 -6.26 -13.07 1.81
C ALA A 42 -6.43 -13.85 0.51
N ASP A 43 -7.41 -13.45 -0.30
CA ASP A 43 -7.60 -13.87 -1.69
C ASP A 43 -7.20 -12.71 -2.62
N LEU A 44 -6.25 -12.98 -3.50
CA LEU A 44 -5.73 -12.04 -4.49
C LEU A 44 -6.05 -12.48 -5.92
N SER A 45 -7.07 -13.31 -6.11
CA SER A 45 -7.57 -13.70 -7.43
C SER A 45 -7.78 -12.48 -8.33
N LYS A 46 -7.58 -12.64 -9.65
CA LYS A 46 -7.77 -11.54 -10.60
C LYS A 46 -9.19 -10.99 -10.48
N ARG A 47 -9.31 -9.69 -10.25
CA ARG A 47 -10.57 -8.96 -10.24
C ARG A 47 -10.49 -7.75 -11.15
N GLU A 48 -11.62 -7.43 -11.75
CA GLU A 48 -11.82 -6.21 -12.50
C GLU A 48 -12.21 -5.08 -11.55
N ILE A 49 -11.50 -3.96 -11.64
CA ILE A 49 -11.67 -2.79 -10.79
C ILE A 49 -11.93 -1.59 -11.67
N SER A 50 -13.07 -0.92 -11.47
CA SER A 50 -13.39 0.32 -12.18
C SER A 50 -12.54 1.48 -11.67
N VAL A 51 -11.82 2.15 -12.58
CA VAL A 51 -10.94 3.30 -12.29
C VAL A 51 -11.56 4.60 -12.79
N GLY A 52 -12.55 4.52 -13.69
CA GLY A 52 -13.31 5.64 -14.21
C GLY A 52 -14.72 5.21 -14.63
N ALA A 53 -15.43 6.10 -15.33
CA ALA A 53 -16.78 5.81 -15.82
C ALA A 53 -16.80 4.64 -16.82
N ASP A 54 -15.80 4.56 -17.70
CA ASP A 54 -15.72 3.57 -18.79
C ASP A 54 -14.37 2.83 -18.82
N GLU A 55 -13.57 2.92 -17.75
CA GLU A 55 -12.26 2.27 -17.65
C GLU A 55 -12.24 1.30 -16.47
N SER A 56 -11.89 0.05 -16.76
CA SER A 56 -11.63 -0.99 -15.79
C SER A 56 -10.23 -1.55 -15.97
N VAL A 57 -9.65 -2.01 -14.87
CA VAL A 57 -8.33 -2.63 -14.85
C VAL A 57 -8.38 -3.96 -14.11
N LEU A 58 -7.61 -4.93 -14.60
CA LEU A 58 -7.46 -6.21 -13.91
C LEU A 58 -6.33 -6.13 -12.89
N VAL A 59 -6.63 -6.48 -11.65
CA VAL A 59 -5.64 -6.57 -10.57
C VAL A 59 -5.73 -7.90 -9.86
N GLY A 60 -4.60 -8.46 -9.45
CA GLY A 60 -4.52 -9.76 -8.80
C GLY A 60 -3.91 -10.85 -9.70
N GLY A 61 -4.06 -12.10 -9.29
CA GLY A 61 -3.54 -13.29 -9.96
C GLY A 61 -2.29 -13.86 -9.29
N PRO A 62 -1.48 -14.65 -10.02
CA PRO A 62 -0.30 -15.28 -9.48
C PRO A 62 0.68 -14.26 -8.89
N VAL A 63 0.94 -14.38 -7.59
CA VAL A 63 1.83 -13.47 -6.87
C VAL A 63 3.27 -13.79 -7.24
N MET A 64 4.03 -12.76 -7.61
CA MET A 64 5.46 -12.85 -7.86
C MET A 64 6.26 -12.59 -6.58
N GLN A 65 5.95 -11.50 -5.88
CA GLN A 65 6.70 -11.11 -4.68
C GLN A 65 5.81 -10.46 -3.62
N LEU A 66 6.13 -10.78 -2.37
CA LEU A 66 5.67 -10.08 -1.18
C LEU A 66 6.82 -9.25 -0.61
N ALA A 67 6.56 -8.02 -0.20
CA ALA A 67 7.48 -7.22 0.61
C ALA A 67 6.72 -6.63 1.79
N TRP A 68 7.16 -6.95 3.01
CA TRP A 68 6.59 -6.40 4.23
C TRP A 68 7.51 -5.31 4.77
N ASP A 69 6.97 -4.14 5.13
CA ASP A 69 7.81 -3.11 5.72
C ASP A 69 8.38 -3.58 7.08
N PRO A 70 9.52 -3.00 7.52
CA PRO A 70 10.21 -3.44 8.74
C PRO A 70 9.39 -3.38 10.02
N ARG A 71 8.25 -2.65 10.04
CA ARG A 71 7.35 -2.54 11.20
C ARG A 71 6.08 -3.37 11.06
N SER A 72 5.95 -4.13 9.99
CA SER A 72 4.80 -4.97 9.69
C SER A 72 3.46 -4.21 9.70
N LYS A 73 3.42 -3.04 9.06
CA LYS A 73 2.26 -2.17 8.87
C LYS A 73 1.79 -2.06 7.41
N ARG A 74 2.63 -2.40 6.44
CA ARG A 74 2.42 -2.28 4.99
C ARG A 74 2.99 -3.49 4.28
N LEU A 75 2.14 -4.24 3.60
CA LEU A 75 2.52 -5.35 2.74
C LEU A 75 2.31 -4.93 1.28
N ALA A 76 3.39 -4.87 0.51
CA ALA A 76 3.34 -4.69 -0.93
C ALA A 76 3.32 -6.05 -1.61
N VAL A 77 2.44 -6.20 -2.59
CA VAL A 77 2.25 -7.42 -3.38
C VAL A 77 2.35 -7.08 -4.85
N ILE A 78 3.23 -7.77 -5.56
CA ILE A 78 3.34 -7.68 -7.03
C ILE A 78 3.01 -9.02 -7.66
N PHE A 79 2.40 -8.95 -8.84
CA PHE A 79 1.90 -10.10 -9.59
C PHE A 79 2.73 -10.29 -10.86
N ARG A 80 2.67 -11.46 -11.49
CA ARG A 80 3.46 -11.75 -12.70
C ARG A 80 3.07 -10.89 -13.90
N ASP A 81 1.77 -10.65 -14.08
CA ASP A 81 1.23 -10.11 -15.33
C ASP A 81 0.33 -8.88 -15.09
N THR A 82 0.60 -8.08 -14.06
CA THR A 82 -0.14 -6.85 -13.79
C THR A 82 0.80 -5.66 -13.58
N GLU A 83 0.36 -4.48 -14.01
CA GLU A 83 1.09 -3.22 -13.83
C GLU A 83 0.95 -2.65 -12.41
N PHE A 84 0.19 -3.33 -11.55
CA PHE A 84 -0.22 -2.84 -10.24
C PHE A 84 0.49 -3.56 -9.12
N ILE A 85 0.94 -2.76 -8.16
CA ILE A 85 1.32 -3.21 -6.83
C ILE A 85 0.11 -3.04 -5.93
N VAL A 86 -0.33 -4.12 -5.28
CA VAL A 86 -1.35 -4.02 -4.23
C VAL A 86 -0.65 -3.69 -2.91
N LEU A 87 -1.13 -2.64 -2.24
CA LEU A 87 -0.70 -2.30 -0.91
C LEU A 87 -1.78 -2.73 0.08
N LEU A 88 -1.40 -3.54 1.07
CA LEU A 88 -2.24 -3.92 2.19
C LEU A 88 -1.74 -3.28 3.48
N HIS A 89 -2.67 -2.76 4.27
CA HIS A 89 -2.45 -2.41 5.66
C HIS A 89 -2.45 -3.68 6.50
N THR A 90 -1.46 -3.81 7.37
CA THR A 90 -1.34 -4.96 8.25
C THR A 90 -1.38 -4.52 9.71
N ASN A 91 -2.12 -5.27 10.53
CA ASN A 91 -2.00 -5.24 11.97
C ASN A 91 -1.66 -6.65 12.45
N THR A 92 -0.66 -6.79 13.31
CA THR A 92 -0.21 -8.10 13.81
C THR A 92 -0.59 -8.34 15.28
N GLN A 93 -1.32 -7.40 15.90
CA GLN A 93 -1.72 -7.46 17.30
C GLN A 93 -3.19 -7.04 17.50
N PRO A 94 -3.98 -7.78 18.30
CA PRO A 94 -3.64 -9.05 18.97
C PRO A 94 -3.56 -10.25 18.01
N SER A 95 -4.10 -10.10 16.81
CA SER A 95 -4.13 -11.08 15.72
C SER A 95 -3.70 -10.43 14.41
N LEU A 96 -3.40 -11.26 13.40
CA LEU A 96 -3.13 -10.78 12.05
C LEU A 96 -4.43 -10.29 11.39
N HIS A 97 -4.41 -9.06 10.92
CA HIS A 97 -5.45 -8.47 10.08
C HIS A 97 -4.80 -7.84 8.85
N LEU A 98 -5.38 -8.12 7.68
CA LEU A 98 -5.05 -7.50 6.41
C LEU A 98 -6.23 -6.63 5.97
N ALA A 99 -5.95 -5.39 5.61
CA ALA A 99 -6.93 -4.47 5.06
C ALA A 99 -6.38 -3.84 3.78
N PRO A 100 -7.22 -3.45 2.82
CA PRO A 100 -6.76 -2.78 1.62
C PRO A 100 -6.15 -1.41 1.96
N GLY A 101 -4.99 -1.12 1.37
CA GLY A 101 -4.29 0.16 1.47
C GLY A 101 -4.27 0.96 0.17
N GLY A 102 -4.49 0.30 -0.97
CA GLY A 102 -4.58 0.92 -2.29
C GLY A 102 -3.72 0.22 -3.34
N PHE A 103 -3.51 0.91 -4.45
CA PHE A 103 -2.73 0.41 -5.59
C PHE A 103 -1.65 1.42 -5.96
N ILE A 104 -0.49 0.91 -6.40
CA ILE A 104 0.58 1.72 -6.97
C ILE A 104 0.78 1.23 -8.40
N ARG A 105 0.87 2.17 -9.34
CA ARG A 105 1.14 1.93 -10.76
C ARG A 105 2.27 2.87 -11.19
N GLY A 106 3.15 2.36 -12.04
CA GLY A 106 4.19 3.14 -12.69
C GLY A 106 3.68 3.81 -13.95
N GLU A 107 4.59 3.99 -14.90
CA GLU A 107 4.24 4.41 -16.26
C GLU A 107 3.40 3.32 -16.96
N PRO A 108 2.37 3.70 -17.74
CA PRO A 108 1.53 2.73 -18.47
C PRO A 108 2.37 1.83 -19.38
N GLY A 109 2.03 0.53 -19.45
CA GLY A 109 2.75 -0.45 -20.24
C GLY A 109 3.92 -1.12 -19.50
N HIS A 110 4.19 -0.75 -18.24
CA HIS A 110 5.31 -1.29 -17.47
C HIS A 110 4.86 -1.96 -16.19
N VAL A 111 5.44 -3.14 -15.94
CA VAL A 111 5.13 -3.99 -14.78
C VAL A 111 6.24 -3.87 -13.72
N PRO A 112 5.90 -3.99 -12.42
CA PRO A 112 6.91 -4.04 -11.38
C PRO A 112 7.66 -5.37 -11.46
N VAL A 113 8.99 -5.32 -11.51
CA VAL A 113 9.88 -6.50 -11.56
C VAL A 113 10.27 -6.94 -10.16
N THR A 114 10.56 -6.00 -9.27
CA THR A 114 10.82 -6.30 -7.85
C THR A 114 10.52 -5.08 -6.98
N VAL A 115 10.24 -5.35 -5.71
CA VAL A 115 9.94 -4.33 -4.71
C VAL A 115 10.70 -4.58 -3.40
N GLY A 116 10.97 -3.52 -2.65
CA GLY A 116 11.59 -3.64 -1.33
C GLY A 116 11.37 -2.40 -0.48
N PHE A 117 11.13 -2.59 0.81
CA PHE A 117 11.04 -1.48 1.76
C PHE A 117 12.42 -1.09 2.27
N HIS A 118 12.65 0.23 2.37
CA HIS A 118 13.81 0.78 3.05
C HIS A 118 13.83 0.34 4.52
N GLN A 119 15.02 -0.01 5.00
CA GLN A 119 15.26 -0.38 6.40
C GLN A 119 15.52 0.87 7.25
N ASN A 120 15.39 0.74 8.57
CA ASN A 120 15.82 1.74 9.56
C ASN A 120 15.18 3.14 9.45
N LEU A 121 13.93 3.22 8.95
CA LEU A 121 13.16 4.47 8.99
C LEU A 121 12.48 4.66 10.35
N SER A 122 12.65 5.83 10.96
CA SER A 122 12.02 6.18 12.24
C SER A 122 10.51 6.37 12.12
N THR A 123 10.04 6.90 10.99
CA THR A 123 8.63 7.16 10.71
C THR A 123 8.29 6.85 9.26
N GLY A 124 7.03 6.50 8.99
CA GLY A 124 6.58 6.06 7.66
C GLY A 124 7.34 4.87 7.05
N ALA A 125 7.12 4.64 5.76
CA ALA A 125 7.85 3.64 5.00
C ALA A 125 8.20 4.22 3.63
N VAL A 126 9.24 3.70 2.99
CA VAL A 126 9.55 4.01 1.59
C VAL A 126 9.68 2.69 0.86
N LEU A 127 8.84 2.51 -0.16
CA LEU A 127 8.88 1.36 -1.05
C LEU A 127 9.72 1.72 -2.28
N SER A 128 10.76 0.95 -2.55
CA SER A 128 11.48 1.00 -3.82
C SER A 128 10.87 0.00 -4.78
N VAL A 129 10.66 0.42 -6.03
CA VAL A 129 10.10 -0.40 -7.10
C VAL A 129 11.05 -0.34 -8.29
N VAL A 130 11.42 -1.49 -8.82
CA VAL A 130 12.10 -1.60 -10.11
C VAL A 130 11.06 -1.97 -11.16
N TRP A 131 10.93 -1.17 -12.21
CA TRP A 131 9.98 -1.36 -13.30
C TRP A 131 10.63 -2.09 -14.48
N SER A 132 9.82 -2.71 -15.34
CA SER A 132 10.28 -3.48 -16.50
C SER A 132 11.02 -2.65 -17.55
N ASN A 133 10.86 -1.33 -17.55
CA ASN A 133 11.62 -0.39 -18.38
C ASN A 133 12.98 0.01 -17.78
N GLY A 134 13.38 -0.59 -16.66
CA GLY A 134 14.63 -0.31 -15.96
C GLY A 134 14.57 0.92 -15.04
N GLN A 135 13.44 1.63 -14.96
CA GLN A 135 13.30 2.74 -14.02
C GLN A 135 13.16 2.25 -12.58
N ILE A 136 13.69 3.04 -11.65
CA ILE A 136 13.52 2.83 -10.20
C ILE A 136 12.67 3.97 -9.64
N GLN A 137 11.59 3.62 -8.95
CA GLN A 137 10.71 4.58 -8.28
C GLN A 137 10.76 4.37 -6.77
N HIS A 138 10.83 5.45 -6.01
CA HIS A 138 10.68 5.44 -4.55
C HIS A 138 9.34 6.04 -4.17
N VAL A 139 8.53 5.27 -3.43
CA VAL A 139 7.17 5.63 -3.02
C VAL A 139 7.13 5.81 -1.51
N PRO A 140 7.14 7.06 -1.00
CA PRO A 140 7.02 7.32 0.43
C PRO A 140 5.58 7.13 0.92
N MET A 141 5.44 6.55 2.11
CA MET A 141 4.17 6.27 2.78
C MET A 141 4.23 6.86 4.19
N ARG A 142 3.33 7.79 4.50
CA ARG A 142 3.21 8.32 5.87
C ARG A 142 2.24 7.47 6.67
N TYR A 143 2.57 7.24 7.93
CA TYR A 143 1.59 6.70 8.88
C TYR A 143 0.91 7.89 9.51
N ALA A 144 -0.37 8.08 9.20
CA ALA A 144 -1.17 9.01 9.97
C ALA A 144 -1.27 8.45 11.40
N SER A 145 -0.85 9.23 12.39
CA SER A 145 -1.30 9.03 13.76
C SER A 145 -2.82 9.09 13.74
N ARG A 146 -3.47 8.09 14.32
CA ARG A 146 -4.91 8.14 14.57
C ARG A 146 -5.11 9.11 15.73
N GLU A 147 -4.99 10.41 15.48
CA GLU A 147 -5.49 11.40 16.43
C GLU A 147 -6.98 11.11 16.60
N ILE A 148 -7.39 10.96 17.86
CA ILE A 148 -8.80 10.84 18.22
C ILE A 148 -9.44 12.11 17.66
N ILE A 149 -10.26 11.95 16.62
CA ILE A 149 -11.16 13.01 16.20
C ILE A 149 -12.16 13.12 17.35
N ASP A 150 -11.91 14.05 18.26
CA ASP A 150 -12.92 14.48 19.21
C ASP A 150 -14.11 14.97 18.38
N SER A 151 -15.24 14.29 18.52
CA SER A 151 -16.43 14.41 17.69
C SER A 151 -17.25 15.66 18.01
N SER A 152 -16.60 16.83 18.04
CA SER A 152 -17.26 18.11 18.35
C SER A 152 -17.02 19.24 17.35
N LEU A 153 -16.39 19.01 16.20
CA LEU A 153 -16.29 20.03 15.14
C LEU A 153 -17.15 19.68 13.93
N ASN A 154 -18.41 20.10 14.00
CA ASN A 154 -19.25 20.33 12.82
C ASN A 154 -18.56 21.40 11.95
N ILE A 155 -17.88 21.00 10.88
CA ILE A 155 -17.40 21.93 9.87
C ILE A 155 -18.17 21.66 8.58
N THR A 156 -19.17 22.50 8.36
CA THR A 156 -19.90 22.69 7.12
C THR A 156 -18.93 22.95 5.98
N SER A 157 -19.08 22.21 4.87
CA SER A 157 -18.27 22.34 3.67
C SER A 157 -18.55 23.66 2.95
N SER A 158 -17.80 24.70 3.31
CA SER A 158 -17.78 25.96 2.55
C SER A 158 -16.58 25.95 1.60
N VAL A 159 -16.85 25.71 0.32
CA VAL A 159 -15.93 25.93 -0.79
C VAL A 159 -15.45 27.39 -0.74
N MET A 160 -14.17 27.62 -0.44
CA MET A 160 -13.55 28.93 -0.62
C MET A 160 -12.67 28.94 -1.86
N SER A 161 -13.20 29.62 -2.87
CA SER A 161 -12.54 30.08 -4.08
C SER A 161 -11.45 31.10 -3.73
N ILE A 162 -10.22 30.88 -4.19
CA ILE A 162 -9.12 31.85 -4.04
C ILE A 162 -9.00 32.65 -5.34
N LYS A 163 -9.28 33.96 -5.29
CA LYS A 163 -8.86 34.93 -6.30
C LYS A 163 -7.45 35.44 -5.97
N PRO A 164 -6.58 35.69 -6.97
CA PRO A 164 -5.24 36.19 -6.73
C PRO A 164 -5.27 37.70 -6.44
N HIS A 165 -4.61 38.13 -5.36
CA HIS A 165 -4.33 39.54 -5.10
C HIS A 165 -2.82 39.80 -5.27
N VAL A 166 -2.47 40.64 -6.24
CA VAL A 166 -1.10 41.10 -6.53
C VAL A 166 -0.79 42.30 -5.63
N ASN A 167 0.37 42.30 -4.97
CA ASN A 167 0.92 43.50 -4.31
C ASN A 167 2.21 43.93 -5.05
N PRO A 168 2.30 45.18 -5.55
CA PRO A 168 3.32 45.55 -6.53
C PRO A 168 4.65 46.08 -5.97
N ASN A 169 4.94 45.97 -4.68
CA ASN A 169 6.22 46.45 -4.13
C ASN A 169 6.75 45.48 -3.09
N LEU A 170 7.74 44.67 -3.47
CA LEU A 170 8.84 44.16 -2.64
C LEU A 170 9.75 43.33 -3.57
N SER A 171 10.89 43.88 -3.93
CA SER A 171 11.95 43.18 -4.68
C SER A 171 12.81 42.37 -3.73
N PHE A 172 12.80 41.04 -3.89
CA PHE A 172 13.84 40.16 -3.36
C PHE A 172 14.20 39.13 -4.42
N SER A 173 15.43 39.22 -4.91
CA SER A 173 16.05 38.23 -5.78
C SER A 173 16.60 37.08 -4.93
N SER A 174 16.08 35.87 -5.10
CA SER A 174 16.82 34.65 -4.83
C SER A 174 16.41 33.55 -5.81
N THR A 175 17.38 33.13 -6.61
CA THR A 175 17.24 32.05 -7.59
C THR A 175 17.20 30.73 -6.82
N SER A 176 16.07 30.04 -6.84
CA SER A 176 15.99 28.65 -6.37
C SER A 176 15.06 27.85 -7.27
N VAL A 177 15.63 26.83 -7.90
CA VAL A 177 15.00 25.92 -8.85
C VAL A 177 13.94 25.06 -8.13
N LYS A 178 12.69 25.09 -8.61
CA LYS A 178 11.60 24.22 -8.12
C LYS A 178 11.66 22.85 -8.80
N PRO A 179 11.64 21.72 -8.07
CA PRO A 179 11.12 20.48 -8.61
C PRO A 179 9.58 20.46 -8.45
N SER A 180 8.86 20.33 -9.56
CA SER A 180 7.40 20.16 -9.57
C SER A 180 7.04 18.70 -9.31
N LEU A 181 6.50 18.40 -8.14
CA LEU A 181 5.81 17.13 -7.85
C LEU A 181 4.39 17.46 -7.39
N SER A 182 3.41 17.24 -8.27
CA SER A 182 1.99 17.34 -7.94
C SER A 182 1.53 16.03 -7.30
N TYR A 183 1.39 16.02 -5.98
CA TYR A 183 0.73 14.94 -5.24
C TYR A 183 -0.77 15.22 -5.16
N ARG A 184 -1.60 14.42 -5.84
CA ARG A 184 -3.06 14.46 -5.66
C ARG A 184 -3.45 13.41 -4.63
N ALA A 185 -3.69 13.86 -3.39
CA ALA A 185 -4.29 13.00 -2.36
C ALA A 185 -5.73 12.68 -2.77
N SER A 186 -6.07 11.41 -2.98
CA SER A 186 -7.45 10.95 -3.08
C SER A 186 -7.96 10.54 -1.69
N SER A 187 -9.21 10.90 -1.40
CA SER A 187 -9.91 10.77 -0.10
C SER A 187 -9.92 9.35 0.50
N PRO A 188 -10.16 9.18 1.82
CA PRO A 188 -9.97 7.93 2.56
C PRO A 188 -10.96 6.78 2.30
N THR A 189 -11.81 6.86 1.28
CA THR A 189 -12.72 5.78 0.92
C THR A 189 -12.97 5.86 -0.58
N SER A 190 -12.03 5.35 -1.36
CA SER A 190 -12.28 5.07 -2.76
C SER A 190 -13.18 3.82 -2.85
N PRO A 191 -14.22 3.81 -3.71
CA PRO A 191 -15.03 2.60 -3.95
C PRO A 191 -14.17 1.39 -4.39
N ILE A 192 -12.98 1.67 -4.94
CA ILE A 192 -11.90 0.75 -5.31
C ILE A 192 -11.45 -0.15 -4.13
N THR A 193 -11.50 0.36 -2.90
CA THR A 193 -11.06 -0.34 -1.68
C THR A 193 -12.07 -1.38 -1.22
N ALA A 194 -13.36 -1.20 -1.52
CA ALA A 194 -14.45 -2.06 -1.04
C ALA A 194 -14.63 -3.35 -1.87
N ALA A 195 -14.32 -3.32 -3.18
CA ALA A 195 -14.61 -4.43 -4.12
C ALA A 195 -13.76 -5.69 -3.90
N LEU A 196 -12.61 -5.58 -3.22
CA LEU A 196 -11.75 -6.73 -2.91
C LEU A 196 -12.25 -7.56 -1.71
N PHE A 197 -13.19 -7.04 -0.91
CA PHE A 197 -13.60 -7.65 0.37
C PHE A 197 -15.07 -8.06 0.47
N THR A 198 -15.83 -7.97 -0.62
CA THR A 198 -17.18 -8.55 -0.65
C THR A 198 -17.11 -10.05 -0.93
N SER A 199 -17.54 -10.84 0.05
CA SER A 199 -17.85 -12.27 -0.13
C SER A 199 -18.99 -12.42 -1.14
N PRO A 200 -18.99 -13.44 -2.01
CA PRO A 200 -20.21 -13.80 -2.72
C PRO A 200 -21.28 -14.23 -1.69
N GLN A 201 -22.54 -13.90 -1.96
CA GLN A 201 -23.68 -14.62 -1.40
C GLN A 201 -23.86 -15.95 -2.12
#